data_AF-A0A1Y1R973-F1
#
_entry.id   AF-A0A1Y1R973-F1
#
_cell.length_a   1.000
_cell.length_b   1.000
_cell.length_c   1.000
_cell.angle_alpha   90.00
_cell.angle_beta   90.00
_cell.angle_gamma   90.00
#
_symmetry.space_group_name_H-M   'P 1'
#
loop_
_entity.id
_entity.type
_entity.pdbx_description
1 polymer ?
#
loop_
_entity_poly.entity_id
_entity_poly.type
_entity_poly.pdbx_seq_one_letter_code
_entity_poly.pdbx_strand_id
1 'polypeptide(L)'
;MVRDIVTYPDKRINITSPDVRKFDEALESVIQDLKDTMEAHHTNAMAAIQIAIPMSVIVIKNHDGSYLELINPRILRKEGSIMSTERTLYFPGIEQTVPRYEKTMSSEELSPTEWIKRAVEDSKKIWQKKA
;
A
#
# COMPACT_ATOMS: atom_id res chain seq x y z
N MET A 1 15.10 4.48 11.31
CA MET A 1 16.13 3.45 11.57
C MET A 1 15.93 2.30 10.58
N VAL A 2 17.01 1.70 10.07
CA VAL A 2 16.90 0.50 9.19
C VAL A 2 16.35 -0.68 9.99
N ARG A 3 15.33 -1.35 9.44
CA ARG A 3 14.66 -2.51 10.04
C ARG A 3 14.95 -3.78 9.26
N ASP A 4 14.91 -4.92 9.95
CA ASP A 4 14.99 -6.21 9.28
C ASP A 4 13.72 -6.49 8.47
N ILE A 5 13.92 -6.85 7.20
CA ILE A 5 12.83 -7.30 6.34
C ILE A 5 12.53 -8.77 6.66
N VAL A 6 11.26 -9.03 6.95
CA VAL A 6 10.78 -10.39 7.20
C VAL A 6 10.71 -11.18 5.90
N THR A 7 11.16 -12.43 5.92
CA THR A 7 11.13 -13.36 4.78
C THR A 7 10.22 -14.55 5.08
N TYR A 8 9.70 -15.21 4.04
CA TYR A 8 8.89 -16.41 4.21
C TYR A 8 9.75 -17.62 4.62
N PRO A 9 9.28 -18.49 5.54
CA PRO A 9 7.99 -18.45 6.24
C PRO A 9 8.03 -17.69 7.56
N ASP A 10 7.19 -16.65 7.69
CA ASP A 10 6.95 -15.95 8.96
C ASP A 10 5.44 -15.68 9.12
N LYS A 11 4.89 -15.91 10.32
CA LYS A 11 3.47 -15.70 10.61
C LYS A 11 3.09 -14.22 10.66
N ARG A 12 4.05 -13.35 11.00
CA ARG A 12 3.85 -11.90 11.17
C ARG A 12 3.54 -11.18 9.88
N ILE A 13 3.89 -11.74 8.72
CA ILE A 13 3.61 -11.14 7.40
C ILE A 13 2.28 -11.61 6.80
N ASN A 14 1.63 -12.60 7.42
CA ASN A 14 0.38 -13.19 6.94
C ASN A 14 -0.83 -12.74 7.76
N ILE A 15 -0.77 -11.54 8.33
CA ILE A 15 -1.85 -10.92 9.10
C ILE A 15 -2.39 -9.70 8.37
N THR A 16 -3.69 -9.45 8.53
CA THR A 16 -4.31 -8.25 7.98
C THR A 16 -3.90 -7.03 8.79
N SER A 17 -3.27 -6.06 8.14
CA SER A 17 -2.95 -4.78 8.76
C SER A 17 -4.22 -3.96 9.03
N PRO A 18 -4.50 -3.54 10.28
CA PRO A 18 -5.58 -2.62 10.59
C PRO A 18 -5.33 -1.22 10.02
N ASP A 19 -6.43 -0.48 9.84
CA ASP A 19 -6.38 0.92 9.46
C ASP A 19 -5.72 1.77 10.56
N VAL A 20 -4.88 2.69 10.11
CA VAL A 20 -4.29 3.75 10.94
C VAL A 20 -5.39 4.70 11.38
N ARG A 21 -5.59 4.83 12.69
CA ARG A 21 -6.58 5.74 13.29
C ARG A 21 -5.97 6.96 13.97
N LYS A 22 -4.66 6.91 14.27
CA LYS A 22 -3.92 7.97 14.92
C LYS A 22 -2.77 8.39 14.01
N PHE A 23 -2.70 9.68 13.75
CA PHE A 23 -1.65 10.32 12.96
C PHE A 23 -0.78 11.09 13.94
N ASP A 24 0.14 10.35 14.56
CA ASP A 24 1.04 10.84 15.61
C ASP A 24 2.51 10.55 15.25
N GLU A 25 3.43 10.96 16.11
CA GLU A 25 4.88 10.77 15.92
C GLU A 25 5.26 9.29 15.73
N ALA A 26 4.46 8.34 16.24
CA ALA A 26 4.72 6.92 16.04
C ALA A 26 4.47 6.52 14.58
N LEU A 27 3.44 7.05 13.93
CA LEU A 27 3.21 6.86 12.51
C LEU A 27 4.37 7.44 11.68
N GLU A 28 4.80 8.66 11.99
CA GLU A 28 5.93 9.31 11.31
C GLU A 28 7.22 8.50 11.45
N SER A 29 7.48 7.95 12.65
CA SER A 29 8.62 7.07 12.89
C SER A 29 8.56 5.80 12.05
N VAL A 30 7.38 5.20 11.85
CA VAL A 30 7.21 4.01 11.01
C VAL A 30 7.48 4.34 9.54
N ILE A 31 6.98 5.48 9.06
CA ILE A 31 7.24 5.94 7.70
C ILE A 31 8.73 6.19 7.49
N GLN A 32 9.42 6.79 8.46
CA GLN A 32 10.86 7.00 8.37
C GLN A 32 11.64 5.68 8.40
N ASP A 33 11.26 4.73 9.26
CA ASP A 33 11.84 3.38 9.28
C ASP A 33 11.68 2.68 7.92
N LEU A 34 10.53 2.85 7.26
CA LEU A 34 10.31 2.34 5.90
C LEU A 34 11.25 2.97 4.88
N LYS A 35 11.37 4.30 4.88
CA LYS A 35 12.28 5.01 3.95
C LYS A 35 13.72 4.58 4.13
N ASP A 36 14.20 4.56 5.38
CA ASP A 36 15.58 4.16 5.70
C ASP A 36 15.85 2.71 5.24
N THR A 37 14.89 1.81 5.47
CA THR A 37 15.00 0.40 5.06
C THR A 37 14.93 0.26 3.54
N MET A 38 14.10 1.04 2.86
CA MET A 38 14.03 1.06 1.40
C MET A 38 15.35 1.50 0.77
N GLU A 39 16.00 2.52 1.35
CA GLU A 39 17.30 3.00 0.88
C GLU A 39 18.40 1.95 1.08
N ALA A 40 18.44 1.32 2.26
CA ALA A 40 19.42 0.28 2.58
C ALA A 40 19.34 -0.95 1.66
N HIS A 41 18.14 -1.27 1.17
CA HIS A 41 17.89 -2.44 0.32
C HIS A 41 17.66 -2.10 -1.17
N HIS A 42 17.80 -0.83 -1.56
CA HIS A 42 17.60 -0.34 -2.94
C HIS A 42 16.25 -0.72 -3.55
N THR A 43 15.18 -0.56 -2.78
CA THR A 43 13.81 -0.93 -3.19
C THR A 43 12.97 0.30 -3.55
N ASN A 44 12.10 0.17 -4.55
CA ASN A 44 11.23 1.26 -4.98
C ASN A 44 9.91 1.34 -4.20
N ALA A 45 9.52 0.30 -3.46
CA ALA A 45 8.32 0.33 -2.63
C ALA A 45 8.45 -0.60 -1.43
N MET A 46 7.86 -0.20 -0.30
CA MET A 46 7.80 -1.02 0.91
C MET A 46 6.54 -0.78 1.72
N ALA A 47 5.98 -1.84 2.29
CA ALA A 47 4.85 -1.80 3.21
C ALA A 47 5.29 -2.04 4.65
N ALA A 48 4.63 -1.42 5.63
CA ALA A 48 4.93 -1.58 7.07
C ALA A 48 4.99 -3.05 7.53
N ILE A 49 4.15 -3.89 6.93
CA ILE A 49 4.11 -5.32 7.28
C ILE A 49 5.40 -6.06 6.90
N GLN A 50 6.18 -5.57 5.92
CA GLN A 50 7.48 -6.14 5.54
C GLN A 50 8.52 -6.06 6.66
N ILE A 51 8.38 -5.09 7.56
CA ILE A 51 9.23 -4.90 8.74
C ILE A 51 8.54 -5.37 10.02
N ALA A 52 7.59 -6.31 9.88
CA ALA A 52 6.78 -6.89 10.96
C ALA A 52 5.85 -5.90 11.70
N ILE A 53 5.50 -4.76 11.09
CA ILE A 53 4.60 -3.77 11.69
C ILE A 53 3.22 -3.90 11.03
N PRO A 54 2.19 -4.41 11.72
CA PRO A 54 0.84 -4.56 11.17
C PRO A 54 0.13 -3.21 11.13
N MET A 55 0.49 -2.41 10.13
CA MET A 55 -0.08 -1.09 9.89
C MET A 55 -0.37 -0.95 8.40
N SER A 56 -1.51 -0.34 8.04
CA SER A 56 -1.89 -0.13 6.64
C SER A 56 -1.17 1.08 6.05
N VAL A 57 0.16 0.98 5.91
CA VAL A 57 1.04 2.04 5.38
C VAL A 57 1.96 1.45 4.31
N ILE A 58 2.09 2.15 3.19
CA ILE A 58 2.96 1.81 2.06
C ILE A 58 3.74 3.07 1.68
N VAL A 59 5.04 2.93 1.42
CA VAL A 59 5.87 4.01 0.90
C VAL A 59 6.40 3.59 -0.47
N ILE A 60 6.32 4.50 -1.45
CA ILE A 60 6.80 4.31 -2.81
C ILE A 60 7.80 5.41 -3.12
N LYS A 61 8.95 5.05 -3.69
CA LYS A 61 9.96 6.00 -4.15
C LYS A 61 9.76 6.27 -5.63
N ASN A 62 9.54 7.53 -5.97
CA ASN A 62 9.41 8.00 -7.33
C ASN A 62 10.79 8.12 -8.00
N HIS A 63 10.80 8.19 -9.34
CA HIS A 63 12.03 8.33 -10.12
C HIS A 63 12.81 9.63 -9.86
N ASP A 64 12.13 10.67 -9.41
CA ASP A 64 12.73 11.96 -9.03
C ASP A 64 13.35 11.94 -7.61
N GLY A 65 13.24 10.82 -6.91
CA GLY A 65 13.72 10.65 -5.54
C GLY A 65 12.73 11.09 -4.45
N SER A 66 11.56 11.62 -4.82
CA SER A 66 10.48 11.89 -3.87
C SER A 66 9.84 10.61 -3.36
N TYR A 67 9.24 10.68 -2.17
CA TYR A 67 8.50 9.58 -1.57
C TYR A 67 7.00 9.87 -1.60
N LEU A 68 6.22 8.89 -2.07
CA LEU A 68 4.78 8.85 -1.97
C LEU A 68 4.41 7.94 -0.78
N GLU A 69 3.74 8.51 0.21
CA GLU A 69 3.33 7.84 1.43
C GLU A 69 1.83 7.56 1.35
N LEU A 70 1.48 6.28 1.27
CA LEU A 70 0.10 5.83 1.21
C LEU A 70 -0.35 5.33 2.60
N ILE A 71 -1.38 5.93 3.18
CA ILE A 71 -1.94 5.57 4.48
C ILE A 71 -3.41 5.17 4.31
N ASN A 72 -3.74 3.95 4.75
CA ASN A 72 -5.04 3.32 4.54
C ASN A 72 -5.50 3.31 3.06
N PRO A 73 -4.62 3.02 2.08
CA PRO A 73 -5.00 3.10 0.68
C PRO A 73 -6.15 2.14 0.35
N ARG A 74 -7.03 2.57 -0.56
CA ARG A 74 -8.14 1.77 -1.09
C ARG A 74 -8.18 1.89 -2.60
N ILE A 75 -8.24 0.75 -3.28
CA ILE A 75 -8.45 0.69 -4.74
C ILE A 75 -9.93 0.95 -5.01
N LEU A 76 -10.23 2.03 -5.73
CA LEU A 76 -11.60 2.44 -6.05
C LEU A 76 -12.03 1.96 -7.44
N ARG A 77 -11.09 1.90 -8.38
CA ARG A 77 -11.33 1.41 -9.74
C ARG A 77 -10.16 0.58 -10.23
N LYS A 78 -10.48 -0.36 -11.12
CA LYS A 78 -9.55 -1.27 -11.76
C LYS A 78 -10.00 -1.49 -13.20
N GLU A 79 -9.11 -1.30 -14.15
CA GLU A 79 -9.38 -1.40 -15.58
C GLU A 79 -8.23 -2.14 -16.27
N GLY A 80 -8.57 -2.84 -17.36
CA GLY A 80 -7.62 -3.65 -18.12
C GLY A 80 -7.12 -4.89 -17.37
N SER A 81 -6.29 -5.68 -18.05
CA SER A 81 -5.57 -6.80 -17.45
C SER A 81 -4.23 -6.96 -18.16
N ILE A 82 -3.18 -7.12 -17.37
CA ILE A 82 -1.82 -7.30 -17.84
C ILE A 82 -1.13 -8.40 -17.04
N MET A 83 -0.22 -9.14 -17.67
CA MET A 83 0.65 -10.07 -16.97
C MET A 83 1.93 -9.33 -16.57
N SER A 84 2.20 -9.30 -15.27
CA SER A 84 3.38 -8.65 -14.70
C SER A 84 4.29 -9.71 -14.09
N THR A 85 5.58 -9.66 -14.43
CA THR A 85 6.58 -10.52 -13.80
C THR A 85 7.16 -9.79 -12.60
N GLU A 86 6.94 -10.33 -11.41
CA GLU A 86 7.25 -9.68 -10.14
C GLU A 86 8.29 -10.46 -9.33
N ARG A 87 9.10 -9.72 -8.58
CA ARG A 87 10.04 -10.22 -7.59
C ARG A 87 9.77 -9.50 -6.28
N THR A 88 9.97 -10.21 -5.16
CA THR A 88 9.74 -9.63 -3.83
C THR A 88 10.82 -10.05 -2.86
N LEU A 89 11.09 -9.19 -1.88
CA LEU A 89 12.02 -9.47 -0.79
C LEU A 89 11.51 -10.58 0.14
N TYR A 90 10.20 -10.84 0.15
CA TYR A 90 9.64 -11.94 0.94
C TYR A 90 10.09 -13.32 0.50
N PHE A 91 10.31 -13.48 -0.80
CA PHE A 91 10.63 -14.75 -1.45
C PHE A 91 11.91 -14.56 -2.28
N PRO A 92 13.07 -14.47 -1.61
CA PRO A 92 14.32 -14.20 -2.30
C PRO A 92 14.62 -15.28 -3.35
N GLY A 93 14.95 -14.83 -4.57
CA GLY A 93 15.26 -15.72 -5.70
C GLY A 93 14.05 -16.30 -6.43
N ILE A 94 12.83 -15.96 -6.02
CA ILE A 94 11.61 -16.38 -6.71
C ILE A 94 11.11 -15.24 -7.61
N GLU A 95 10.84 -15.60 -8.87
CA GLU A 95 10.17 -14.76 -9.84
C GLU A 95 8.87 -15.43 -10.26
N GLN A 96 7.80 -14.66 -10.32
CA GLN A 96 6.50 -15.17 -10.74
C GLN A 96 5.77 -14.17 -11.63
N THR A 97 5.17 -14.68 -12.70
CA THR A 97 4.25 -13.89 -13.54
C THR A 97 2.84 -13.96 -12.96
N VAL A 98 2.29 -12.80 -12.62
CA VAL A 98 0.98 -12.66 -11.98
C VAL A 98 0.08 -11.72 -12.78
N PRO A 99 -1.24 -11.97 -12.83
CA PRO A 99 -2.17 -11.04 -13.45
C PRO A 99 -2.34 -9.79 -12.57
N ARG A 100 -2.23 -8.62 -13.21
CA ARG A 100 -2.46 -7.29 -12.62
C ARG A 100 -3.48 -6.52 -13.46
N TYR A 101 -3.98 -5.43 -12.88
CA TYR A 101 -4.79 -4.45 -13.60
C TYR A 101 -3.86 -3.44 -14.26
N GLU A 102 -4.17 -3.07 -15.48
CA GLU A 102 -3.37 -2.09 -16.24
C GLU A 102 -3.49 -0.70 -15.63
N LYS A 103 -4.68 -0.36 -15.15
CA LYS A 103 -4.95 0.91 -14.46
C LYS A 103 -5.68 0.65 -13.15
N THR A 104 -5.21 1.27 -12.08
CA THR A 104 -5.85 1.27 -10.77
C THR A 104 -5.93 2.69 -10.24
N MET A 105 -7.10 3.10 -9.77
CA MET A 105 -7.31 4.40 -9.13
C MET A 105 -7.38 4.23 -7.62
N SER A 106 -6.51 4.93 -6.89
CA SER A 106 -6.45 4.89 -5.42
C SER A 106 -7.23 6.05 -4.80
N SER A 107 -7.69 5.87 -3.56
CA SER A 107 -8.38 6.91 -2.79
C SER A 107 -7.56 8.18 -2.55
N GLU A 108 -6.24 8.09 -2.59
CA GLU A 108 -5.33 9.25 -2.39
C GLU A 108 -5.16 10.12 -3.63
N GLU A 109 -5.52 9.60 -4.81
CA GLU A 109 -5.47 10.35 -6.06
C GLU A 109 -6.68 11.30 -6.21
N LEU A 110 -7.67 11.17 -5.33
CA LEU A 110 -8.84 12.04 -5.27
C LEU A 110 -8.62 13.16 -4.24
N SER A 111 -9.00 14.39 -4.60
CA SER A 111 -9.14 15.46 -3.62
C SER A 111 -10.08 15.02 -2.49
N PRO A 112 -9.83 15.39 -1.21
CA PRO A 112 -10.71 15.05 -0.09
C PRO A 112 -12.19 15.37 -0.36
N THR A 113 -12.45 16.44 -1.12
CA THR A 113 -13.81 16.84 -1.53
C THR A 113 -14.44 15.94 -2.59
N GLU A 114 -13.64 15.39 -3.50
CA GLU A 114 -14.11 14.45 -4.51
C GLU A 114 -14.38 13.08 -3.89
N TRP A 115 -13.54 12.63 -2.96
CA TRP A 115 -13.77 11.41 -2.20
C TRP A 115 -15.07 11.46 -1.39
N ILE A 116 -15.35 12.55 -0.66
CA ILE A 116 -16.60 12.69 0.13
C ILE A 116 -17.82 12.69 -0.78
N LYS A 117 -17.80 13.49 -1.87
CA LYS A 117 -18.91 13.54 -2.83
C LYS A 117 -19.18 12.16 -3.43
N ARG A 118 -18.12 11.43 -3.77
CA ARG A 118 -18.22 10.08 -4.34
C ARG A 118 -18.72 9.04 -3.34
N ALA A 119 -18.22 9.05 -2.11
CA ALA A 119 -18.69 8.14 -1.06
C ALA A 119 -20.19 8.33 -0.76
N VAL A 120 -20.67 9.58 -0.80
CA VAL A 120 -22.10 9.89 -0.68
C VAL A 120 -22.89 9.38 -1.88
N GLU A 121 -22.35 9.48 -3.10
CA GLU A 121 -23.01 9.05 -4.33
C GLU A 121 -23.07 7.51 -4.48
N ASP A 122 -21.99 6.82 -4.13
CA ASP A 122 -21.95 5.36 -4.11
C ASP A 122 -22.85 4.80 -3.00
N SER A 123 -22.93 5.45 -1.84
CA SER A 123 -23.94 5.14 -0.81
C SER A 123 -25.36 5.28 -1.36
N LYS A 124 -25.67 6.38 -2.06
CA LYS A 124 -26.99 6.58 -2.70
C LYS A 124 -27.34 5.48 -3.71
N LYS A 125 -26.37 5.00 -4.50
CA LYS A 125 -26.58 3.88 -5.45
C LYS A 125 -26.87 2.56 -4.74
N ILE A 126 -26.25 2.32 -3.58
CA ILE A 126 -26.52 1.13 -2.76
C ILE A 126 -27.95 1.17 -2.19
N TRP A 127 -28.43 2.36 -1.78
CA TRP A 127 -29.80 2.53 -1.29
C TRP A 127 -30.86 2.47 -2.40
N GLN A 128 -30.57 2.97 -3.60
CA GLN A 128 -31.51 2.89 -4.74
C GLN A 128 -31.65 1.49 -5.34
N LYS A 129 -30.68 0.59 -5.15
CA LYS A 129 -30.79 -0.81 -5.59
C LYS A 129 -31.53 -1.73 -4.59
N LYS A 130 -31.98 -1.18 -3.46
CA LYS A 130 -32.71 -1.91 -2.41
C LYS A 130 -34.20 -1.52 -2.31
N ALA A 131 -34.70 -0.69 -3.22
CA ALA A 131 -36.13 -0.40 -3.41
C ALA A 131 -36.59 -1.01 -4.74
#